data_AF-A0A1I6T6I1-F1
#
_entry.id   AF-A0A1I6T6I1-F1
#
_cell.length_a   1.000
_cell.length_b   1.000
_cell.length_c   1.000
_cell.angle_alpha   90.00
_cell.angle_beta   90.00
_cell.angle_gamma   90.00
#
_symmetry.space_group_name_H-M   'P 1'
#
loop_
_entity.id
_entity.type
_entity.pdbx_description
1 polymer ?
#
loop_
_entity_poly.entity_id
_entity_poly.type
_entity_poly.pdbx_seq_one_letter_code
_entity_poly.pdbx_strand_id
1 'polypeptide(L)'
;MTPIEQIVKIILEFPANTLNFWWGIINPIIIENWYIIAIIAIIMLNIAVLKFIITGKWGALGSVLYNIFYIGIIYLIIYFFGPEIILKKYFNSISFLVYVCGFFLTRLILQMINIKNLPSFHYK
;
A
#
# COMPACT_ATOMS: atom_id res chain seq x y z
N MET A 1 4.15 -9.46 -42.38
CA MET A 1 3.99 -9.99 -41.03
C MET A 1 3.22 -11.30 -41.15
N THR A 2 3.80 -12.41 -40.71
CA THR A 2 3.18 -13.74 -40.84
C THR A 2 2.07 -13.93 -39.79
N PRO A 3 1.09 -14.82 -40.00
CA PRO A 3 0.07 -15.13 -39.00
C PRO A 3 0.64 -15.55 -37.64
N ILE A 4 1.81 -16.21 -37.64
CA ILE A 4 2.51 -16.64 -36.43
C ILE A 4 3.07 -15.44 -35.66
N GLU A 5 3.66 -14.45 -36.35
CA GLU A 5 4.15 -13.21 -35.72
C GLU A 5 3.02 -12.41 -35.07
N GLN A 6 1.83 -12.41 -35.67
CA GLN A 6 0.64 -11.77 -35.08
C GLN A 6 0.18 -12.49 -33.80
N ILE A 7 0.14 -13.82 -33.81
CA ILE A 7 -0.23 -14.62 -32.64
C ILE A 7 0.77 -14.40 -31.49
N VAL A 8 2.07 -14.43 -31.79
CA VAL A 8 3.13 -14.20 -30.79
C VAL A 8 3.00 -12.80 -30.18
N LYS A 9 2.74 -11.78 -31.01
CA LYS A 9 2.53 -10.41 -30.54
C LYS A 9 1.32 -10.29 -29.61
N ILE A 10 0.18 -10.90 -29.97
CA ILE A 10 -1.03 -10.91 -29.14
C ILE A 10 -0.76 -11.54 -27.77
N ILE A 11 -0.04 -12.67 -27.73
CA ILE A 11 0.28 -13.37 -26.48
C ILE A 11 1.19 -12.52 -25.58
N LEU A 12 2.18 -11.83 -26.16
CA LEU A 12 3.11 -10.98 -25.42
C LEU A 12 2.44 -9.71 -24.87
N GLU A 13 1.46 -9.16 -25.61
CA GLU A 13 0.75 -7.93 -25.21
C GLU A 13 -0.45 -8.19 -24.29
N PHE A 14 -0.95 -9.44 -24.23
CA PHE A 14 -2.13 -9.82 -23.44
C PHE A 14 -2.05 -9.41 -21.95
N PRO A 15 -0.92 -9.58 -21.24
CA PRO A 15 -0.81 -9.18 -19.83
C PRO A 15 -0.90 -7.67 -19.64
N ALA A 16 -0.24 -6.90 -20.51
CA ALA A 16 -0.27 -5.44 -20.46
C ALA A 16 -1.67 -4.91 -20.76
N ASN A 17 -2.32 -5.46 -21.79
CA ASN A 17 -3.69 -5.09 -22.17
C ASN A 17 -4.69 -5.38 -21.05
N THR A 18 -4.55 -6.52 -20.38
CA THR A 18 -5.39 -6.90 -19.25
C THR A 18 -5.19 -5.96 -18.07
N LEU A 19 -3.94 -5.62 -17.73
CA LEU A 19 -3.65 -4.65 -16.67
C LEU A 19 -4.19 -3.26 -16.99
N ASN A 20 -4.02 -2.78 -18.22
CA ASN A 20 -4.55 -1.51 -18.68
C ASN A 20 -6.08 -1.47 -18.62
N PHE A 21 -6.75 -2.58 -18.97
CA PHE A 21 -8.21 -2.71 -18.84
C PHE A 21 -8.66 -2.62 -17.38
N TRP A 22 -8.07 -3.42 -16.49
CA TRP A 22 -8.40 -3.38 -15.06
C TRP A 22 -8.11 -2.01 -14.44
N TRP A 23 -6.98 -1.41 -14.79
CA TRP A 23 -6.62 -0.08 -14.33
C TRP A 23 -7.61 0.98 -14.83
N GLY A 24 -8.06 0.87 -16.09
CA GLY A 24 -9.08 1.74 -16.66
C GLY A 24 -10.44 1.67 -15.95
N ILE A 25 -10.73 0.57 -15.24
CA ILE A 25 -11.92 0.44 -14.39
C ILE A 25 -11.64 0.96 -12.97
N ILE A 26 -10.54 0.51 -12.37
CA ILE A 26 -10.24 0.73 -10.95
C ILE A 26 -9.84 2.18 -10.68
N ASN A 27 -8.96 2.75 -11.51
CA ASN A 27 -8.38 4.06 -11.27
C ASN A 27 -9.43 5.18 -11.26
N PRO A 28 -10.39 5.27 -12.22
CA PRO A 28 -11.46 6.25 -12.14
C PRO A 28 -12.31 6.12 -10.88
N ILE A 29 -12.66 4.89 -10.48
CA ILE A 29 -13.44 4.65 -9.25
C ILE A 29 -12.69 5.19 -8.03
N ILE A 30 -11.38 4.94 -7.94
CA ILE A 30 -10.56 5.42 -6.82
C ILE A 30 -10.47 6.94 -6.82
N ILE A 31 -10.27 7.57 -7.98
CA ILE A 31 -10.17 9.04 -8.09
C ILE A 31 -11.49 9.71 -7.76
N GLU A 32 -12.61 9.20 -8.27
CA GLU A 32 -13.93 9.78 -8.02
C GLU A 32 -14.36 9.59 -6.55
N ASN A 33 -13.97 8.49 -5.93
CA ASN A 33 -14.40 8.10 -4.58
C ASN A 33 -13.26 8.18 -3.54
N TRP A 34 -12.23 8.98 -3.79
CA TRP A 34 -11.04 9.07 -2.93
C TRP A 34 -11.40 9.44 -1.48
N TYR A 35 -12.42 10.27 -1.30
CA TYR A 35 -12.91 10.70 0.00
C TYR A 35 -13.54 9.54 0.79
N ILE A 36 -14.23 8.60 0.12
CA ILE A 36 -14.79 7.40 0.77
C ILE A 36 -13.66 6.51 1.28
N ILE A 37 -12.63 6.30 0.46
CA ILE A 37 -11.45 5.52 0.82
C ILE A 37 -10.74 6.15 2.02
N ALA A 38 -10.59 7.48 2.02
CA ALA A 38 -10.01 8.22 3.14
C ALA A 38 -10.85 8.07 4.41
N ILE A 39 -12.18 8.17 4.33
CA ILE A 39 -13.09 7.98 5.47
C ILE A 39 -12.94 6.56 6.03
N ILE A 40 -12.93 5.53 5.18
CA ILE A 40 -12.74 4.13 5.62
C ILE A 40 -11.39 3.98 6.33
N ALA A 41 -10.31 4.51 5.75
CA ALA A 41 -8.98 4.46 6.36
C ALA A 41 -8.94 5.15 7.73
N ILE A 42 -9.58 6.32 7.87
CA ILE A 42 -9.70 7.05 9.13
C ILE A 42 -10.50 6.24 10.16
N ILE A 43 -11.62 5.63 9.77
CA ILE A 43 -12.42 4.79 10.66
C ILE A 43 -11.60 3.59 11.16
N MET A 44 -10.90 2.89 10.25
CA MET A 44 -10.04 1.77 10.62
C MET A 44 -8.91 2.20 11.57
N LEU A 45 -8.32 3.37 11.34
CA LEU A 45 -7.30 3.92 12.22
C LEU A 45 -7.85 4.24 13.61
N ASN A 46 -9.04 4.86 13.70
CA ASN A 46 -9.69 5.14 14.97
C ASN A 46 -10.02 3.87 15.76
N ILE A 47 -10.53 2.83 15.10
CA ILE A 47 -10.78 1.52 15.72
C ILE A 47 -9.47 0.92 16.26
N ALA A 48 -8.39 1.03 15.49
CA ALA A 48 -7.09 0.51 15.91
C ALA A 48 -6.49 1.29 17.09
N VAL A 49 -6.67 2.62 17.13
CA VAL A 49 -6.31 3.47 18.27
C VAL A 49 -7.13 3.12 19.51
N LEU A 50 -8.44 2.97 19.38
CA LEU A 50 -9.31 2.56 20.49
C LEU A 50 -8.86 1.22 21.07
N LYS A 51 -8.59 0.23 20.21
CA LYS A 51 -8.07 -1.08 20.61
C LYS A 51 -6.72 -0.96 21.31
N PHE A 52 -5.84 -0.07 20.84
CA PHE A 52 -4.57 0.22 21.48
C PHE A 52 -4.79 0.79 22.90
N ILE A 53 -5.67 1.78 23.07
CA ILE A 53 -5.98 2.39 24.38
C ILE A 53 -6.51 1.33 25.36
N ILE A 54 -7.37 0.43 24.91
CA ILE A 54 -7.99 -0.61 25.77
C ILE A 54 -6.99 -1.72 26.11
N THR A 55 -6.19 -2.18 25.14
CA THR A 55 -5.36 -3.39 25.29
C THR A 55 -3.89 -3.11 25.59
N GLY A 56 -3.43 -1.87 25.39
CA GLY A 56 -2.00 -1.50 25.39
C GLY A 56 -1.19 -2.13 24.26
N LYS A 57 -1.81 -2.92 23.36
CA LYS A 57 -1.12 -3.67 22.31
C LYS A 57 -1.04 -2.87 21.02
N TRP A 58 0.19 -2.66 20.54
CA TRP A 58 0.49 -1.90 19.33
C TRP A 58 0.19 -2.63 18.01
N GLY A 59 -0.01 -3.94 18.04
CA GLY A 59 -0.06 -4.76 16.81
C GLY A 59 -1.18 -4.36 15.85
N ALA A 60 -2.37 -4.01 16.35
CA ALA A 60 -3.48 -3.59 15.49
C ALA A 60 -3.23 -2.22 14.85
N LEU A 61 -2.77 -1.24 15.64
CA LEU A 61 -2.45 0.11 15.17
C LEU A 61 -1.30 0.09 14.15
N GLY A 62 -0.24 -0.66 14.45
CA GLY A 62 0.88 -0.85 13.55
C GLY A 62 0.47 -1.51 12.24
N SER A 63 -0.35 -2.57 12.30
CA SER A 63 -0.83 -3.24 11.08
C SER A 63 -1.65 -2.31 10.19
N VAL A 64 -2.57 -1.52 10.77
CA VAL A 64 -3.39 -0.58 9.99
C VAL A 64 -2.53 0.52 9.37
N LEU A 65 -1.65 1.15 10.14
CA LEU A 65 -0.72 2.17 9.64
C LEU A 65 0.16 1.62 8.50
N TYR A 66 0.75 0.46 8.72
CA TYR A 66 1.60 -0.21 7.73
C TYR A 66 0.87 -0.44 6.41
N ASN A 67 -0.35 -1.00 6.46
CA ASN A 67 -1.12 -1.30 5.25
C ASN A 67 -1.55 -0.02 4.52
N ILE A 68 -1.93 1.04 5.25
CA ILE A 68 -2.26 2.34 4.65
C ILE A 68 -1.05 2.90 3.88
N PHE A 69 0.14 2.90 4.49
CA PHE A 69 1.35 3.37 3.82
C PHE A 69 1.75 2.50 2.64
N TYR A 70 1.76 1.18 2.82
CA TYR A 70 2.15 0.25 1.77
C TYR A 70 1.24 0.37 0.55
N ILE A 71 -0.07 0.28 0.74
CA ILE A 71 -1.05 0.38 -0.35
C ILE A 71 -1.00 1.78 -0.98
N GLY A 72 -0.93 2.84 -0.17
CA GLY A 72 -0.87 4.21 -0.67
C GLY A 72 0.35 4.47 -1.54
N ILE A 73 1.55 4.05 -1.11
CA ILE A 73 2.78 4.23 -1.87
C ILE A 73 2.77 3.39 -3.16
N ILE A 74 2.35 2.12 -3.08
CA ILE A 74 2.24 1.26 -4.27
C ILE A 74 1.24 1.83 -5.27
N TYR A 75 0.08 2.30 -4.80
CA TYR A 75 -0.92 2.94 -5.64
C TYR A 75 -0.35 4.19 -6.34
N LEU A 76 0.36 5.07 -5.61
CA LEU A 76 0.99 6.25 -6.19
C LEU A 76 2.01 5.88 -7.27
N ILE A 77 2.84 4.85 -7.02
CA ILE A 77 3.80 4.37 -8.02
C ILE A 77 3.07 3.91 -9.29
N ILE A 78 2.03 3.10 -9.15
CA ILE A 78 1.25 2.62 -10.31
C ILE A 78 0.54 3.78 -11.01
N TYR A 79 0.02 4.75 -10.26
CA TYR A 79 -0.66 5.92 -10.81
C TYR A 79 0.27 6.80 -11.65
N PHE A 80 1.49 7.06 -11.20
CA PHE A 80 2.44 7.91 -11.92
C PHE A 80 3.11 7.20 -13.10
N PHE A 81 3.44 5.91 -12.98
CA PHE A 81 4.18 5.17 -14.00
C PHE A 81 3.31 4.30 -14.91
N GLY A 82 2.01 4.19 -14.61
CA GLY A 82 1.07 3.30 -15.29
C GLY A 82 1.10 1.87 -14.74
N PRO A 83 0.02 1.08 -14.96
CA PRO A 83 -0.14 -0.29 -14.44
C PRO A 83 0.87 -1.29 -15.03
N GLU A 84 1.42 -0.99 -16.20
CA GLU A 84 2.46 -1.82 -16.83
C GLU A 84 3.75 -1.90 -16.02
N ILE A 85 3.96 -0.97 -15.07
CA ILE A 85 5.11 -1.06 -14.15
C ILE A 85 5.11 -2.37 -13.37
N ILE A 86 3.93 -2.95 -13.08
CA ILE A 86 3.77 -4.21 -12.36
C ILE A 86 4.45 -5.39 -13.10
N LEU A 87 4.52 -5.33 -14.43
CA LEU A 87 5.15 -6.36 -15.25
C LEU A 87 6.68 -6.21 -15.32
N LYS A 88 7.24 -5.09 -14.85
CA LYS A 88 8.68 -4.83 -14.94
C LYS A 88 9.40 -5.63 -13.86
N LYS A 89 10.53 -6.24 -14.23
CA LYS A 89 11.37 -7.05 -13.32
C LYS A 89 11.77 -6.31 -12.03
N TYR A 90 12.00 -5.00 -12.12
CA TYR A 90 12.40 -4.18 -10.97
C TYR A 90 11.23 -3.81 -10.05
N PHE A 91 9.96 -4.01 -10.45
CA PHE A 91 8.81 -3.68 -9.61
C PHE A 91 8.75 -4.52 -8.34
N ASN A 92 9.21 -5.78 -8.40
CA ASN A 92 9.35 -6.60 -7.20
C ASN A 92 10.37 -6.01 -6.22
N SER A 93 11.49 -5.49 -6.73
CA SER A 93 12.50 -4.81 -5.90
C SER A 93 11.95 -3.51 -5.29
N ILE A 94 11.21 -2.73 -6.07
CA ILE A 94 10.51 -1.53 -5.57
C ILE A 94 9.51 -1.91 -4.48
N SER A 95 8.67 -2.92 -4.72
CA SER A 95 7.65 -3.37 -3.77
C SER A 95 8.28 -3.87 -2.47
N PHE A 96 9.40 -4.59 -2.56
CA PHE A 96 10.18 -5.00 -1.39
C PHE A 96 10.74 -3.79 -0.63
N LEU A 97 11.25 -2.77 -1.33
CA LEU A 97 11.75 -1.56 -0.69
C LEU A 97 10.61 -0.81 0.02
N VAL A 98 9.45 -0.66 -0.62
CA VAL A 98 8.26 -0.05 -0.03
C VAL A 98 7.79 -0.84 1.20
N TYR A 99 7.82 -2.17 1.14
CA TYR A 99 7.53 -3.04 2.28
C TYR A 99 8.46 -2.72 3.47
N VAL A 100 9.77 -2.74 3.25
CA VAL A 100 10.76 -2.49 4.31
C VAL A 100 10.64 -1.06 4.85
N CYS A 101 10.58 -0.06 3.98
CA CYS A 101 10.43 1.34 4.36
C CYS A 101 9.12 1.59 5.12
N GLY A 102 8.01 0.99 4.68
CA GLY A 102 6.72 1.09 5.34
C GLY A 102 6.75 0.53 6.76
N PHE A 103 7.44 -0.59 6.97
CA PHE A 103 7.64 -1.17 8.30
C PHE A 103 8.42 -0.24 9.22
N PHE A 104 9.54 0.32 8.75
CA PHE A 104 10.33 1.27 9.53
C PHE A 104 9.57 2.57 9.82
N LEU A 105 8.87 3.12 8.84
CA LEU A 105 8.05 4.31 8.99
C LEU A 105 6.96 4.09 10.05
N THR A 106 6.26 2.96 9.96
CA THR A 106 5.26 2.56 10.95
C THR A 106 5.86 2.49 12.35
N ARG A 107 7.02 1.83 12.49
CA ARG A 107 7.72 1.74 13.78
C ARG A 107 8.09 3.11 14.33
N LEU A 108 8.60 4.03 13.51
CA LEU A 108 8.94 5.40 13.92
C LEU A 108 7.71 6.15 14.42
N ILE A 109 6.59 6.08 13.69
CA ILE A 109 5.33 6.72 14.08
C ILE A 109 4.85 6.20 15.44
N LEU A 110 4.84 4.87 15.63
CA LEU A 110 4.43 4.27 16.89
C LEU A 110 5.36 4.69 18.05
N GLN A 111 6.67 4.76 17.82
CA GLN A 111 7.62 5.25 18.82
C GLN A 111 7.37 6.71 19.18
N MET A 112 7.12 7.58 18.20
CA MET A 112 6.80 8.99 18.44
C MET A 112 5.51 9.16 19.25
N ILE A 113 4.49 8.35 18.97
CA ILE A 113 3.24 8.34 19.74
C ILE A 113 3.51 7.87 21.19
N ASN A 114 4.39 6.88 21.37
CA ASN A 114 4.70 6.30 22.68
C ASN A 114 5.66 7.16 23.54
N ILE A 115 6.49 8.04 22.96
CA ILE A 115 7.41 8.92 23.72
C ILE A 115 6.64 9.86 24.68
N LYS A 116 5.36 10.16 24.41
CA LYS A 116 4.51 10.95 25.33
C LYS A 116 4.00 10.18 26.56
N ASN A 117 4.08 8.84 26.59
CA ASN A 117 3.46 7.99 27.62
C ASN A 117 4.44 6.98 28.26
N LEU A 118 5.74 7.30 28.37
CA LEU A 118 6.66 6.46 29.14
C LEU A 118 6.39 6.58 30.65
N PRO A 119 5.97 5.51 31.36
CA PRO A 119 6.45 5.33 32.72
C PRO A 119 7.97 5.17 32.65
N SER A 120 8.71 5.84 33.55
CA SER A 120 10.14 5.69 33.65
C SER A 120 10.47 4.22 33.88
N PHE A 121 11.15 3.60 32.91
CA PHE A 121 11.73 2.29 33.13
C PHE A 121 12.93 2.46 34.06
N HIS A 122 12.66 2.39 35.38
CA HIS A 122 13.69 2.02 36.33
C HIS A 122 14.07 0.57 36.04
N TYR A 123 15.22 0.39 35.39
CA TYR A 123 15.94 -0.88 35.44
C TYR A 123 16.31 -1.10 36.91
N LYS A 124 15.72 -2.13 37.52
CA LYS A 124 16.24 -2.77 38.74
C LYS A 124 17.05 -3.97 38.32
#